data_AF-A0A3D4Y4A7-F1
#
_entry.id   AF-A0A3D4Y4A7-F1
#
_cell.length_a   1.000
_cell.length_b   1.000
_cell.length_c   1.000
_cell.angle_alpha   90.00
_cell.angle_beta   90.00
_cell.angle_gamma   90.00
#
_symmetry.space_group_name_H-M   'P 1'
#
loop_
_entity.id
_entity.type
_entity.pdbx_description
1 polymer ?
#
loop_
_entity_poly.entity_id
_entity_poly.type
_entity_poly.pdbx_seq_one_letter_code
_entity_poly.pdbx_strand_id
1 'polypeptide(L)'
;MKKLGKKAGQGATGKAASMKKAGHGALGKAAVPANKTAQEKKKKADVPGEWLYFAPEAVDVRQIADVLDGTCELEIWQEAGVLEIMYGGESSMDMEEGTIHPKDQVTAAFAEEHDCDRVYLVTFSAEEYEKVLPVMRHILQECGGIFCGDTEDFKPILTE
;
A
#
# COMPACT_ATOMS: atom_id res chain seq x y z
N MET A 1 -63.89 23.22 -3.52
CA MET A 1 -64.88 23.11 -4.61
C MET A 1 -64.17 22.97 -5.97
N LYS A 2 -64.62 22.03 -6.81
CA LYS A 2 -64.81 22.06 -8.30
C LYS A 2 -63.74 22.81 -9.14
N LYS A 3 -63.04 22.21 -10.12
CA LYS A 3 -63.47 21.64 -11.44
C LYS A 3 -62.26 20.87 -12.01
N LEU A 4 -62.29 19.61 -12.44
CA LEU A 4 -62.92 18.94 -13.60
C LEU A 4 -62.88 19.70 -14.95
N GLY A 5 -62.13 19.18 -15.92
CA GLY A 5 -62.14 19.60 -17.33
C GLY A 5 -61.26 18.74 -18.24
N LYS A 6 -61.80 17.60 -18.70
CA LYS A 6 -61.32 16.72 -19.78
C LYS A 6 -61.06 17.46 -21.10
N LYS A 7 -60.07 17.01 -21.90
CA LYS A 7 -60.33 16.48 -23.25
C LYS A 7 -59.15 15.68 -23.82
N ALA A 8 -59.47 14.46 -24.25
CA ALA A 8 -58.66 13.64 -25.14
C ALA A 8 -58.93 14.04 -26.60
N GLY A 9 -57.93 13.87 -27.46
CA GLY A 9 -58.05 13.89 -28.90
C GLY A 9 -56.99 12.96 -29.51
N GLN A 10 -57.43 11.76 -29.90
CA GLN A 10 -56.67 10.84 -30.75
C GLN A 10 -56.59 11.39 -32.18
N GLY A 11 -55.47 11.18 -32.85
CA GLY A 11 -55.32 11.45 -34.28
C GLY A 11 -53.97 10.98 -34.78
N ALA A 12 -53.96 9.85 -35.48
CA ALA A 12 -52.80 9.07 -35.88
C ALA A 12 -51.93 9.69 -36.97
N THR A 13 -50.67 9.24 -37.01
CA THR A 13 -49.99 8.56 -38.14
C THR A 13 -48.54 9.01 -38.25
N GLY A 14 -47.64 8.05 -38.06
CA GLY A 14 -46.24 8.22 -38.42
C GLY A 14 -46.04 8.09 -39.92
N LYS A 15 -45.05 8.81 -40.46
CA LYS A 15 -44.09 8.25 -41.41
C LYS A 15 -42.88 9.17 -41.51
N ALA A 16 -41.71 8.57 -41.35
CA ALA A 16 -40.40 9.18 -41.51
C ALA A 16 -40.16 9.60 -42.97
N ALA A 17 -39.45 10.71 -43.17
CA ALA A 17 -38.61 10.94 -44.35
C ALA A 17 -37.53 11.98 -44.06
N SER A 18 -36.32 11.46 -43.84
CA SER A 18 -35.00 11.95 -44.28
C SER A 18 -34.86 13.45 -44.58
N MET A 19 -34.20 14.16 -43.66
CA MET A 19 -33.72 15.52 -43.87
C MET A 19 -32.38 15.48 -44.60
N LYS A 20 -32.30 16.17 -45.73
CA LYS A 20 -31.04 16.47 -46.42
C LYS A 20 -30.88 17.98 -46.49
N LYS A 21 -29.68 18.44 -46.10
CA LYS A 21 -28.93 19.60 -46.62
C LYS A 21 -28.91 20.90 -45.81
N ALA A 22 -27.69 21.46 -45.82
CA ALA A 22 -27.23 22.82 -45.49
C ALA A 22 -27.18 23.17 -43.99
N GLY A 23 -26.18 23.86 -43.47
CA GLY A 23 -25.10 24.61 -44.10
C GLY A 23 -24.20 25.20 -43.01
N HIS A 24 -23.25 26.01 -43.45
CA HIS A 24 -22.07 26.48 -42.74
C HIS A 24 -22.37 27.39 -41.54
N GLY A 25 -21.53 27.32 -40.51
CA GLY A 25 -21.43 28.31 -39.43
C GLY A 25 -20.14 28.12 -38.66
N ALA A 26 -19.19 29.03 -38.86
CA ALA A 26 -17.91 29.07 -38.16
C ALA A 26 -18.02 29.81 -36.82
N LEU A 27 -17.03 29.54 -35.96
CA LEU A 27 -16.57 30.31 -34.79
C LEU A 27 -17.30 30.10 -33.46
N GLY A 28 -16.64 29.28 -32.64
CA GLY A 28 -16.82 29.18 -31.20
C GLY A 28 -15.70 28.35 -30.58
N LYS A 29 -14.44 28.79 -30.69
CA LYS A 29 -13.34 28.21 -29.88
C LYS A 29 -13.54 28.68 -28.44
N ALA A 30 -14.38 27.98 -27.68
CA ALA A 30 -14.28 27.95 -26.24
C ALA A 30 -13.06 27.08 -25.90
N ALA A 31 -11.92 27.73 -25.64
CA ALA A 31 -10.82 27.08 -24.95
C ALA A 31 -11.32 26.76 -23.54
N VAL A 32 -11.68 25.50 -23.31
CA VAL A 32 -11.69 24.96 -21.96
C VAL A 32 -10.24 25.03 -21.47
N PRO A 33 -9.91 25.67 -20.34
CA PRO A 33 -8.65 25.37 -19.71
C PRO A 33 -8.77 23.91 -19.27
N ALA A 34 -8.17 23.02 -20.05
CA ALA A 34 -7.80 21.72 -19.55
C ALA A 34 -6.90 22.01 -18.36
N ASN A 35 -7.48 21.96 -17.16
CA ASN A 35 -6.74 21.95 -15.92
C ASN A 35 -5.97 20.62 -15.93
N LYS A 36 -4.87 20.60 -16.68
CA LYS A 36 -3.75 19.70 -16.48
C LYS A 36 -3.14 20.13 -15.15
N THR A 37 -3.85 19.84 -14.06
CA THR A 37 -3.15 19.32 -12.91
C THR A 37 -2.55 18.02 -13.43
N ALA A 38 -1.32 18.14 -13.95
CA ALA A 38 -0.38 17.07 -13.82
C ALA A 38 -0.37 16.76 -12.32
N GLN A 39 -1.23 15.84 -11.91
CA GLN A 39 -0.81 14.89 -10.92
C GLN A 39 0.45 14.30 -11.54
N GLU A 40 1.60 14.86 -11.18
CA GLU A 40 2.80 14.07 -11.07
C GLU A 40 2.32 12.82 -10.35
N LYS A 41 2.10 11.76 -11.13
CA LYS A 41 2.17 10.42 -10.59
C LYS A 41 3.58 10.41 -10.03
N LYS A 42 3.72 10.72 -8.73
CA LYS A 42 4.87 10.31 -7.93
C LYS A 42 5.12 8.90 -8.42
N LYS A 43 6.28 8.67 -9.04
CA LYS A 43 6.69 7.31 -9.39
C LYS A 43 6.38 6.49 -8.15
N LYS A 44 5.47 5.52 -8.22
CA LYS A 44 5.36 4.52 -7.15
C LYS A 44 6.81 4.09 -6.96
N ALA A 45 7.39 4.34 -5.80
CA ALA A 45 8.67 3.74 -5.50
C ALA A 45 8.48 2.23 -5.77
N ASP A 46 9.48 1.58 -6.37
CA ASP A 46 9.53 0.11 -6.44
C ASP A 46 9.70 -0.40 -5.01
N VAL A 47 8.63 -0.28 -4.20
CA VAL A 47 8.56 -0.80 -2.85
C VAL A 47 8.20 -2.27 -3.00
N PRO A 48 9.03 -3.19 -2.52
CA PRO A 48 8.69 -4.60 -2.48
C PRO A 48 7.40 -4.83 -1.69
N GLY A 49 6.60 -5.80 -2.13
CA GLY A 49 5.39 -6.21 -1.41
C GLY A 49 5.70 -6.98 -0.12
N GLU A 50 6.88 -7.60 -0.05
CA GLU A 50 7.35 -8.41 1.08
C GLU A 50 8.73 -7.93 1.49
N TRP A 51 9.00 -7.93 2.79
CA TRP A 51 10.24 -7.46 3.39
C TRP A 51 10.76 -8.50 4.37
N LEU A 52 12.06 -8.45 4.63
CA LEU A 52 12.73 -9.21 5.68
C LEU A 52 13.31 -8.25 6.72
N TYR A 53 13.27 -8.67 7.98
CA TYR A 53 14.06 -8.07 9.04
C TYR A 53 15.02 -9.12 9.60
N PHE A 54 16.31 -8.90 9.40
CA PHE A 54 17.34 -9.69 10.04
C PHE A 54 17.69 -9.05 11.37
N ALA A 55 17.57 -9.83 12.44
CA ALA A 55 17.67 -9.34 13.80
C ALA A 55 18.79 -10.07 14.57
N PRO A 56 19.42 -9.40 15.55
CA PRO A 56 20.32 -10.06 16.49
C PRO A 56 19.63 -11.20 17.25
N GLU A 57 20.38 -12.21 17.70
CA GLU A 57 19.85 -13.39 18.44
C GLU A 57 18.93 -13.04 19.63
N ALA A 58 19.20 -11.91 20.29
CA ALA A 58 18.47 -11.48 21.49
C ALA A 58 17.10 -10.85 21.19
N VAL A 59 16.80 -10.51 19.94
CA VAL A 59 15.60 -9.77 19.54
C VAL A 59 14.51 -10.74 19.12
N ASP A 60 13.61 -11.07 20.04
CA ASP A 60 12.38 -11.82 19.73
C ASP A 60 11.17 -10.88 19.52
N VAL A 61 10.00 -11.44 19.18
CA VAL A 61 8.77 -10.65 18.98
C VAL A 61 8.37 -9.84 20.21
N ARG A 62 8.73 -10.29 21.43
CA ARG A 62 8.43 -9.56 22.65
C ARG A 62 9.34 -8.34 22.78
N GLN A 63 10.62 -8.47 22.44
CA GLN A 63 11.55 -7.34 22.46
C GLN A 63 11.17 -6.27 21.42
N ILE A 64 10.76 -6.68 20.22
CA ILE A 64 10.26 -5.74 19.20
C ILE A 64 9.00 -5.02 19.71
N ALA A 65 8.08 -5.74 20.35
CA ALA A 65 6.88 -5.14 20.92
C ALA A 65 7.20 -4.16 22.07
N ASP A 66 8.11 -4.52 22.98
CA ASP A 66 8.46 -3.70 24.14
C ASP A 66 9.07 -2.34 23.71
N VAL A 67 9.86 -2.28 22.63
CA VAL A 67 10.39 -0.99 22.11
C VAL A 67 9.35 -0.14 21.41
N LEU A 68 8.24 -0.75 20.95
CA LEU A 68 7.12 -0.07 20.30
C LEU A 68 6.00 0.30 21.29
N ASP A 69 6.06 -0.15 22.54
CA ASP A 69 5.04 0.11 23.55
C ASP A 69 4.79 1.61 23.73
N GLY A 70 3.51 1.98 23.76
CA GLY A 70 3.07 3.38 23.83
C GLY A 70 3.22 4.19 22.53
N THR A 71 3.77 3.63 21.44
CA THR A 71 3.82 4.29 20.11
C THR A 71 2.81 3.71 19.13
N CYS A 72 2.56 2.40 19.20
CA CYS A 72 1.66 1.66 18.32
C CYS A 72 0.69 0.81 19.15
N GLU A 73 -0.42 0.39 18.55
CA GLU A 73 -1.23 -0.69 19.08
C GLU A 73 -0.62 -2.03 18.63
N LEU A 74 -0.52 -3.01 19.53
CA LEU A 74 0.26 -4.24 19.32
C LEU A 74 -0.58 -5.47 19.69
N GLU A 75 -0.55 -6.50 18.84
CA GLU A 75 -1.06 -7.84 19.15
C GLU A 75 0.07 -8.86 18.97
N ILE A 76 0.35 -9.65 20.03
CA ILE A 76 1.45 -10.61 20.05
C ILE A 76 0.88 -12.02 20.16
N TRP A 77 1.27 -12.89 19.24
CA TRP A 77 1.09 -14.34 19.34
C TRP A 77 2.46 -14.99 19.56
N GLN A 78 2.91 -14.95 20.82
CA GLN A 78 4.28 -15.30 21.19
C GLN A 78 4.66 -16.74 20.82
N GLU A 79 3.77 -17.72 21.00
CA GLU A 79 4.06 -19.11 20.62
C GLU A 79 4.17 -19.32 19.10
N ALA A 80 3.55 -18.44 18.31
CA ALA A 80 3.65 -18.47 16.86
C ALA A 80 4.84 -17.64 16.33
N GLY A 81 5.49 -16.85 17.19
CA GLY A 81 6.51 -15.89 16.75
C GLY A 81 5.93 -14.78 15.87
N VAL A 82 4.66 -14.40 16.07
CA VAL A 82 3.99 -13.38 15.27
C VAL A 82 3.69 -12.14 16.11
N LEU A 83 3.94 -10.97 15.53
CA LEU A 83 3.62 -9.66 16.07
C LEU A 83 2.88 -8.85 14.99
N GLU A 84 1.66 -8.39 15.28
CA GLU A 84 0.94 -7.41 14.47
C GLU A 84 1.10 -6.01 15.09
N ILE A 85 1.51 -5.04 14.27
CA ILE A 85 1.79 -3.66 14.65
C ILE A 85 0.81 -2.74 13.93
N MET A 86 -0.09 -2.11 14.67
CA MET A 86 -1.06 -1.15 14.14
C MET A 86 -0.56 0.28 14.38
N TYR A 87 -0.27 1.00 13.29
CA TYR A 87 0.32 2.35 13.30
C TYR A 87 -0.63 3.44 12.79
N GLY A 88 -1.95 3.14 12.80
CA GLY A 88 -3.02 4.14 12.69
C GLY A 88 -4.16 3.75 11.75
N GLY A 89 -5.38 3.81 12.26
CA GLY A 89 -6.59 3.47 11.49
C GLY A 89 -6.69 1.97 11.25
N GLU A 90 -6.88 1.57 9.99
CA GLU A 90 -6.93 0.17 9.55
C GLU A 90 -5.58 -0.31 8.99
N SER A 91 -4.50 0.45 9.20
CA SER A 91 -3.15 0.12 8.71
C SER A 91 -2.39 -0.72 9.74
N SER A 92 -1.87 -1.87 9.32
CA SER A 92 -1.00 -2.73 10.14
C SER A 92 0.22 -3.25 9.37
N MET A 93 1.18 -3.79 10.13
CA MET A 93 2.35 -4.50 9.63
C MET A 93 2.50 -5.76 10.49
N ASP A 94 2.58 -6.91 9.82
CA ASP A 94 2.85 -8.18 10.46
C ASP A 94 4.34 -8.49 10.42
N MET A 95 4.85 -9.03 11.52
CA MET A 95 6.20 -9.59 11.64
C MET A 95 6.08 -11.04 12.12
N GLU A 96 6.47 -11.99 11.28
CA GLU A 96 6.45 -13.42 11.58
C GLU A 96 7.88 -13.97 11.61
N GLU A 97 8.25 -14.59 12.72
CA GLU A 97 9.56 -15.23 12.87
C GLU A 97 9.71 -16.40 11.90
N GLY A 98 10.72 -16.30 11.02
CA GLY A 98 11.05 -17.31 10.03
C GLY A 98 12.25 -18.15 10.44
N THR A 99 12.53 -19.17 9.62
CA THR A 99 13.78 -19.93 9.70
C THR A 99 14.48 -19.92 8.36
N ILE A 100 15.79 -19.64 8.36
CA ILE A 100 16.59 -19.72 7.14
C ILE A 100 16.79 -21.20 6.81
N HIS A 101 16.29 -21.64 5.66
CA HIS A 101 16.41 -23.03 5.26
C HIS A 101 17.91 -23.38 5.09
N PRO A 102 18.41 -24.54 5.55
CA PRO A 102 19.84 -24.91 5.44
C PRO A 102 20.43 -25.00 4.01
N LYS A 103 19.59 -24.85 2.98
CA LYS A 103 19.99 -24.85 1.57
C LYS A 103 19.99 -23.44 0.98
N ASP A 104 19.41 -22.48 1.68
CA ASP A 104 19.42 -21.08 1.30
C ASP A 104 20.71 -20.43 1.80
N GLN A 105 21.78 -20.70 1.08
CA GLN A 105 23.10 -20.16 1.39
C GLN A 105 23.18 -18.65 1.16
N VAL A 106 22.28 -18.09 0.35
CA VAL A 106 22.27 -16.67 0.00
C VAL A 106 21.73 -15.87 1.19
N THR A 107 20.57 -16.24 1.70
CA THR A 107 19.98 -15.63 2.91
C THR A 107 20.84 -15.89 4.15
N ALA A 108 21.42 -17.10 4.28
CA ALA A 108 22.30 -17.43 5.39
C ALA A 108 23.59 -16.58 5.37
N ALA A 109 24.23 -16.41 4.21
CA ALA A 109 25.43 -15.59 4.10
C ALA A 109 25.13 -14.10 4.35
N PHE A 110 23.96 -13.62 3.92
CA PHE A 110 23.52 -12.24 4.20
C PHE A 110 23.31 -12.03 5.70
N ALA A 111 22.65 -12.96 6.39
CA ALA A 111 22.47 -12.91 7.84
C ALA A 111 23.82 -12.89 8.58
N GLU A 112 24.76 -13.75 8.18
CA GLU A 112 26.13 -13.81 8.74
C GLU A 112 26.92 -12.52 8.49
N GLU A 113 26.84 -11.93 7.29
CA GLU A 113 27.49 -10.65 6.96
C GLU A 113 27.01 -9.49 7.84
N HIS A 114 25.76 -9.57 8.32
CA HIS A 114 25.11 -8.56 9.15
C HIS A 114 25.05 -8.92 10.64
N ASP A 115 25.77 -9.96 11.08
CA ASP A 115 25.78 -10.44 12.48
C ASP A 115 24.35 -10.67 13.04
N CYS A 116 23.47 -11.24 12.21
CA CYS A 116 22.08 -11.52 12.55
C CYS A 116 21.79 -13.02 12.59
N ASP A 117 21.08 -13.46 13.62
CA ASP A 117 20.77 -14.88 13.86
C ASP A 117 19.29 -15.21 13.65
N ARG A 118 18.44 -14.17 13.58
CA ARG A 118 17.00 -14.30 13.37
C ARG A 118 16.57 -13.59 12.11
N VAL A 119 15.49 -14.07 11.51
CA VAL A 119 14.85 -13.45 10.36
C VAL A 119 13.35 -13.38 10.61
N TYR A 120 12.75 -12.25 10.26
CA TYR A 120 11.31 -12.05 10.27
C TYR A 120 10.83 -11.76 8.86
N LEU A 121 9.75 -12.42 8.46
CA LEU A 121 8.97 -12.00 7.30
C LEU A 121 8.10 -10.82 7.72
N VAL A 122 8.19 -9.73 6.96
CA VAL A 122 7.54 -8.46 7.27
C VAL A 122 6.57 -8.13 6.15
N THR A 123 5.28 -8.07 6.49
CA THR A 123 4.19 -7.88 5.52
C THR A 123 3.38 -6.63 5.87
N PHE A 124 3.19 -5.77 4.87
CA PHE A 124 2.31 -4.61 4.95
C PHE A 124 1.89 -4.20 3.53
N SER A 125 0.85 -3.38 3.38
CA SER A 125 0.49 -2.88 2.06
C SER A 125 1.56 -1.93 1.52
N ALA A 126 2.10 -2.19 0.32
CA ALA A 126 3.12 -1.32 -0.29
C ALA A 126 2.68 0.16 -0.43
N GLU A 127 1.38 0.44 -0.46
CA GLU A 127 0.85 1.82 -0.48
C GLU A 127 1.02 2.56 0.86
N GLU A 128 1.30 1.81 1.93
CA GLU A 128 1.49 2.29 3.30
C GLU A 128 2.96 2.42 3.67
N TYR A 129 3.86 2.23 2.70
CA TYR A 129 5.31 2.30 2.92
C TYR A 129 5.76 3.60 3.60
N GLU A 130 5.22 4.76 3.18
CA GLU A 130 5.55 6.04 3.83
C GLU A 130 5.11 6.10 5.31
N LYS A 131 4.08 5.34 5.70
CA LYS A 131 3.57 5.28 7.08
C LYS A 131 4.31 4.28 7.95
N VAL A 132 4.76 3.15 7.39
CA VAL A 132 5.47 2.09 8.14
C VAL A 132 6.94 2.41 8.32
N LEU A 133 7.53 3.22 7.43
CA LEU A 133 8.94 3.62 7.49
C LEU A 133 9.42 4.14 8.87
N PRO A 134 8.68 5.03 9.57
CA PRO A 134 9.03 5.45 10.92
C PRO A 134 9.06 4.29 11.94
N VAL A 135 8.16 3.32 11.82
CA VAL A 135 8.12 2.14 12.70
C VAL A 135 9.35 1.26 12.46
N MET A 136 9.65 0.94 11.19
CA MET A 136 10.84 0.15 10.84
C MET A 136 12.13 0.83 11.30
N ARG A 137 12.24 2.16 11.16
CA ARG A 137 13.40 2.92 11.66
C ARG A 137 13.51 2.89 13.18
N HIS A 138 12.39 2.98 13.89
CA HIS A 138 12.38 2.90 15.35
C HIS A 138 12.85 1.52 15.83
N ILE A 139 12.40 0.44 15.18
CA ILE A 139 12.88 -0.92 15.46
C ILE A 139 14.39 -1.00 15.22
N LEU A 140 14.91 -0.48 14.10
CA LEU A 140 16.35 -0.46 13.84
C LEU A 140 17.15 0.30 14.92
N GLN A 141 16.64 1.44 15.37
CA GLN A 141 17.30 2.27 16.38
C GLN A 141 17.38 1.60 17.76
N GLU A 142 16.34 0.88 18.15
CA GLU A 142 16.24 0.28 19.49
C GLU A 142 16.70 -1.19 19.54
N CYS A 143 16.56 -1.92 18.42
CA CYS A 143 16.89 -3.35 18.34
C CYS A 143 18.12 -3.66 17.47
N GLY A 144 18.62 -2.70 16.68
CA GLY A 144 19.64 -2.95 15.67
C GLY A 144 19.12 -3.74 14.47
N GLY A 145 19.99 -4.53 13.85
CA GLY A 145 19.63 -5.37 12.70
C GLY A 145 19.51 -4.61 11.38
N ILE A 146 18.80 -5.19 10.42
CA ILE A 146 18.65 -4.65 9.07
C ILE A 146 17.31 -5.07 8.46
N PHE A 147 16.61 -4.11 7.86
CA PHE A 147 15.47 -4.42 7.00
C PHE A 147 15.92 -4.44 5.54
N CYS A 148 15.35 -5.35 4.75
CA CYS A 148 15.53 -5.36 3.32
C CYS A 148 14.29 -5.87 2.59
N GLY A 149 14.17 -5.54 1.30
CA GLY A 149 13.16 -6.18 0.46
C GLY A 149 13.38 -7.68 0.37
N ASP A 150 12.31 -8.48 0.46
CA ASP A 150 12.37 -9.91 0.16
C ASP A 150 12.48 -10.10 -1.36
N THR A 151 13.72 -10.05 -1.84
CA THR A 151 14.09 -10.03 -3.26
C THR A 151 15.41 -10.77 -3.43
N GLU A 152 15.71 -11.21 -4.65
CA GLU A 152 16.94 -11.97 -4.92
C GLU A 152 18.24 -11.22 -4.57
N ASP A 153 18.20 -9.89 -4.48
CA ASP A 153 19.37 -9.06 -4.13
C ASP A 153 19.20 -8.29 -2.81
N PHE A 154 18.19 -8.63 -2.00
CA PHE A 154 17.88 -8.00 -0.71
C PHE A 154 17.72 -6.47 -0.79
N LYS A 155 17.07 -5.97 -1.84
CA LYS A 155 16.87 -4.53 -2.02
C LYS A 155 15.40 -4.11 -2.07
N PRO A 156 15.09 -2.88 -1.60
CA PRO A 156 16.02 -1.93 -1.01
C PRO A 156 16.42 -2.33 0.42
N ILE A 157 17.59 -1.86 0.86
CA ILE A 157 18.09 -2.02 2.22
C ILE A 157 17.72 -0.78 3.04
N LEU A 158 17.29 -1.01 4.28
CA LEU A 158 17.07 0.01 5.29
C LEU A 158 17.92 -0.35 6.54
N THR A 159 18.85 0.55 6.86
CA THR A 159 19.72 0.51 8.05
C THR A 159 19.46 1.75 8.91
N GLU A 160 20.00 1.76 10.14
CA GLU A 160 20.04 2.94 11.02
C GLU A 160 20.60 4.21 10.34
#